data_AF-A0A929S819-F1
#
_entry.id   AF-A0A929S819-F1
#
_cell.length_a   1.000
_cell.length_b   1.000
_cell.length_c   1.000
_cell.angle_alpha   90.00
_cell.angle_beta   90.00
_cell.angle_gamma   90.00
#
_symmetry.space_group_name_H-M   'P 1'
#
loop_
_entity.id
_entity.type
_entity.pdbx_description
1 polymer ?
#
loop_
_entity_poly.entity_id
_entity_poly.type
_entity_poly.pdbx_seq_one_letter_code
_entity_poly.pdbx_strand_id
1 'polypeptide(L)'
;MENLDYLISYLLGERGEDISKYEGRDKKRLYRALVNIRQPKEISNEYIEKENEFLQLRNNDTYDAKNIDEKISIWHGDITKLKIEAIVNPANSQGTGCYQPNHNCLDNQIQTFAGIRLRLECAKRMEQIGILETSKCFITNAYNLPCNKIIHTVGPIVRNLLNNEHKELLKETYINILNEARKNNIKEIAIPAISTGVFGFPKDEAAKIAVKTVIENQDGFEKIIFAVYEEKDKEYYERELEKVKRNNK
;
A
#
# COMPACT_ATOMS: atom_id res chain seq x y z
N MET A 1 5.99 -3.73 -31.05
CA MET A 1 6.67 -4.14 -29.80
C MET A 1 5.58 -4.29 -28.75
N GLU A 2 5.55 -5.40 -27.99
CA GLU A 2 4.62 -5.55 -26.87
C GLU A 2 4.88 -4.41 -25.86
N ASN A 3 3.84 -3.86 -25.21
CA ASN A 3 4.01 -2.73 -24.29
C ASN A 3 5.08 -3.02 -23.21
N LEU A 4 5.13 -4.24 -22.70
CA LEU A 4 6.14 -4.66 -21.71
C LEU A 4 7.57 -4.56 -22.24
N ASP A 5 7.80 -4.94 -23.50
CA ASP A 5 9.13 -4.84 -24.13
C ASP A 5 9.54 -3.39 -24.33
N TYR A 6 8.59 -2.52 -24.70
CA TYR A 6 8.83 -1.08 -24.81
C TYR A 6 9.21 -0.49 -23.45
N LEU A 7 8.46 -0.80 -22.39
CA LEU A 7 8.71 -0.30 -21.04
C LEU A 7 10.08 -0.74 -20.52
N ILE A 8 10.45 -2.01 -20.70
CA ILE A 8 11.77 -2.53 -20.30
C ILE A 8 12.88 -1.84 -21.09
N SER A 9 12.72 -1.73 -22.42
CA SER A 9 13.72 -1.11 -23.28
C SER A 9 13.93 0.36 -22.93
N TYR A 10 12.85 1.10 -22.63
CA TYR A 10 12.94 2.48 -22.17
C TYR A 10 13.75 2.59 -20.88
N LEU A 11 13.43 1.77 -19.87
CA LEU A 11 14.10 1.79 -18.56
C LEU A 11 15.57 1.36 -18.63
N LEU A 12 15.90 0.39 -19.50
CA LEU A 12 17.29 -0.01 -19.76
C LEU A 12 18.05 1.06 -20.55
N GLY A 13 17.40 1.72 -21.51
CA GLY A 13 17.97 2.82 -22.29
C GLY A 13 18.40 3.99 -21.41
N GLU A 14 17.63 4.32 -20.37
CA GLU A 14 18.02 5.32 -19.36
C GLU A 14 19.33 4.97 -18.61
N ARG A 15 19.78 3.72 -18.69
CA ARG A 15 20.97 3.17 -18.03
C ARG A 15 22.08 2.83 -19.02
N GLY A 16 21.89 3.07 -20.32
CA GLY A 16 22.81 2.64 -21.37
C GLY A 16 22.88 1.12 -21.54
N GLU A 17 21.82 0.42 -21.16
CA GLU A 17 21.70 -1.04 -21.28
C GLU A 17 20.72 -1.41 -22.39
N ASP A 18 20.90 -2.62 -22.95
CA ASP A 18 20.06 -3.15 -24.03
C ASP A 18 19.33 -4.42 -23.54
N ILE A 19 18.09 -4.61 -24.01
CA ILE A 19 17.24 -5.73 -23.60
C ILE A 19 17.82 -7.10 -23.99
N SER A 20 18.65 -7.18 -25.04
CA SER A 20 19.34 -8.41 -25.46
C SER A 20 20.20 -9.03 -24.36
N LYS A 21 20.74 -8.22 -23.43
CA LYS A 21 21.51 -8.69 -22.27
C LYS A 21 20.67 -9.53 -21.30
N TYR A 22 19.34 -9.49 -21.44
CA TYR A 22 18.37 -10.11 -20.54
C TYR A 22 17.48 -11.15 -21.26
N GLU A 23 17.92 -11.65 -22.41
CA GLU A 23 17.22 -12.74 -23.11
C GLU A 23 16.99 -13.96 -22.19
N GLY A 24 15.80 -14.55 -22.30
CA GLY A 24 15.38 -15.68 -21.46
C GLY A 24 15.02 -15.34 -20.01
N ARG A 25 15.11 -14.07 -19.58
CA ARG A 25 14.63 -13.64 -18.25
C ARG A 25 13.11 -13.47 -18.25
N ASP A 26 12.51 -13.62 -17.06
CA ASP A 26 11.12 -13.22 -16.83
C ASP A 26 10.98 -11.70 -17.00
N LYS A 27 10.31 -11.29 -18.08
CA LYS A 27 10.10 -9.89 -18.44
C LYS A 27 9.33 -9.11 -17.37
N LYS A 28 8.33 -9.71 -16.72
CA LYS A 28 7.54 -9.02 -15.67
C LYS A 28 8.40 -8.77 -14.43
N ARG A 29 9.23 -9.76 -14.06
CA ARG A 29 10.19 -9.62 -12.95
C ARG A 29 11.31 -8.62 -13.26
N LEU A 30 11.75 -8.55 -14.51
CA LEU A 30 12.73 -7.55 -14.97
C LEU A 30 12.13 -6.14 -14.94
N TYR A 31 10.94 -5.95 -15.52
CA TYR A 31 10.21 -4.68 -15.47
C TYR A 31 10.04 -4.19 -14.02
N ARG A 32 9.54 -5.06 -13.13
CA ARG A 32 9.40 -4.73 -11.71
C ARG A 32 10.73 -4.29 -11.09
N ALA A 33 11.82 -5.04 -11.32
CA ALA A 33 13.15 -4.67 -10.82
C ALA A 33 13.58 -3.27 -11.26
N LEU A 34 13.41 -2.96 -12.56
CA LEU A 34 13.81 -1.71 -13.17
C LEU A 34 13.00 -0.53 -12.64
N VAL A 35 11.67 -0.67 -12.57
CA VAL A 35 10.79 0.36 -11.99
C VAL A 35 11.10 0.59 -10.51
N ASN A 36 11.38 -0.47 -9.74
CA ASN A 36 11.67 -0.35 -8.32
C ASN A 36 12.90 0.53 -8.04
N ILE A 37 13.96 0.44 -8.86
CA ILE A 37 15.20 1.20 -8.65
C ILE A 37 15.24 2.57 -9.34
N ARG A 38 14.25 2.88 -10.20
CA ARG A 38 14.23 4.14 -10.95
C ARG A 38 13.96 5.33 -10.03
N GLN A 39 14.85 6.32 -10.06
CA GLN A 39 14.66 7.58 -9.33
C GLN A 39 13.44 8.37 -9.85
N PRO A 40 12.80 9.22 -9.02
CA PRO A 40 11.64 10.03 -9.41
C PRO A 40 12.01 11.19 -10.33
N LYS A 41 12.49 10.88 -11.54
CA LYS A 41 12.78 11.86 -12.60
C LYS A 41 11.68 11.86 -13.65
N GLU A 42 11.58 12.95 -14.41
CA GLU A 42 10.66 13.09 -15.53
C GLU A 42 10.67 11.89 -16.46
N ILE A 43 9.51 11.62 -17.08
CA ILE A 43 9.32 10.48 -17.96
C ILE A 43 8.38 10.86 -19.10
N SER A 44 8.59 10.27 -20.28
CA SER A 44 7.79 10.60 -21.47
C SER A 44 6.32 10.23 -21.31
N ASN A 45 5.44 11.00 -21.95
CA ASN A 45 4.01 10.68 -22.03
C ASN A 45 3.77 9.33 -22.73
N GLU A 46 4.55 9.01 -23.76
CA GLU A 46 4.47 7.72 -24.45
C GLU A 46 4.73 6.55 -23.49
N TYR A 47 5.75 6.65 -22.61
CA TYR A 47 5.96 5.65 -21.56
C TYR A 47 4.75 5.54 -20.64
N ILE A 48 4.18 6.67 -20.19
CA ILE A 48 3.03 6.67 -19.30
C ILE A 48 1.82 5.98 -19.95
N GLU A 49 1.55 6.25 -21.22
CA GLU A 49 0.46 5.62 -21.97
C GLU A 49 0.66 4.10 -22.06
N LYS A 50 1.86 3.66 -22.43
CA LYS A 50 2.22 2.24 -22.53
C LYS A 50 2.17 1.53 -21.17
N GLU A 51 2.59 2.21 -20.11
CA GLU A 51 2.54 1.70 -18.74
C GLU A 51 1.10 1.53 -18.26
N ASN A 52 0.23 2.51 -18.54
CA ASN A 52 -1.18 2.42 -18.20
C ASN A 52 -1.86 1.25 -18.94
N GLU A 53 -1.66 1.12 -20.25
CA GLU A 53 -2.18 0.00 -21.03
C GLU A 53 -1.72 -1.35 -20.47
N PHE A 54 -0.43 -1.47 -20.11
CA PHE A 54 0.12 -2.69 -19.53
C PHE A 54 -0.45 -3.01 -18.14
N LEU A 55 -0.52 -2.02 -17.25
CA LEU A 55 -0.98 -2.22 -15.87
C LEU A 55 -2.50 -2.40 -15.77
N GLN A 56 -3.29 -1.79 -16.67
CA GLN A 56 -4.74 -1.96 -16.68
C GLN A 56 -5.18 -3.39 -17.00
N LEU A 57 -4.38 -4.18 -17.74
CA LEU A 57 -4.64 -5.61 -17.96
C LEU A 57 -4.72 -6.39 -16.63
N ARG A 58 -4.06 -5.90 -15.58
CA ARG A 58 -4.13 -6.45 -14.23
C ARG A 58 -5.46 -6.18 -13.53
N ASN A 59 -6.29 -5.27 -14.02
CA ASN A 59 -7.55 -4.92 -13.35
C ASN A 59 -8.75 -5.72 -13.87
N ASN A 60 -8.53 -6.77 -14.65
CA ASN A 60 -9.60 -7.64 -15.13
C ASN A 60 -10.18 -8.57 -14.04
N ASP A 61 -9.44 -8.79 -12.95
CA ASP A 61 -9.73 -9.69 -11.82
C ASP A 61 -9.77 -8.92 -10.48
N THR A 62 -10.40 -7.73 -10.47
CA THR A 62 -10.57 -6.93 -9.24
C THR A 62 -11.71 -7.45 -8.38
N TYR A 63 -11.66 -7.17 -7.07
CA TYR A 63 -12.75 -7.41 -6.13
C TYR A 63 -13.42 -6.09 -5.75
N ASP A 64 -14.75 -5.99 -5.89
CA ASP A 64 -15.50 -4.78 -5.52
C ASP A 64 -15.88 -4.82 -4.02
N ALA A 65 -15.42 -3.82 -3.26
CA ALA A 65 -15.70 -3.71 -1.82
C ALA A 65 -17.19 -3.60 -1.49
N LYS A 66 -18.04 -3.26 -2.47
CA LYS A 66 -19.50 -3.29 -2.34
C LYS A 66 -20.05 -4.69 -2.04
N ASN A 67 -19.31 -5.75 -2.38
CA ASN A 67 -19.69 -7.13 -2.08
C ASN A 67 -19.35 -7.56 -0.64
N ILE A 68 -18.97 -6.63 0.23
CA ILE A 68 -18.71 -6.89 1.65
C ILE A 68 -19.74 -6.11 2.46
N ASP A 69 -20.67 -6.78 3.12
CA ASP A 69 -21.84 -6.13 3.71
C ASP A 69 -21.56 -5.39 5.03
N GLU A 70 -20.60 -5.86 5.83
CA GLU A 70 -20.33 -5.26 7.14
C GLU A 70 -19.58 -3.92 7.02
N LYS A 71 -19.96 -2.93 7.86
CA LYS A 71 -19.27 -1.64 7.99
C LYS A 71 -17.79 -1.81 8.34
N ILE A 72 -17.48 -2.68 9.31
CA ILE A 72 -16.12 -3.06 9.67
C ILE A 72 -15.98 -4.54 9.38
N SER A 73 -15.05 -4.91 8.51
CA SER A 73 -14.91 -6.27 8.01
C SER A 73 -13.44 -6.67 7.85
N ILE A 74 -13.21 -7.96 7.67
CA ILE A 74 -11.92 -8.53 7.30
C ILE A 74 -12.06 -9.07 5.89
N TRP A 75 -11.10 -8.77 5.05
CA TRP A 75 -11.02 -9.31 3.71
C TRP A 75 -9.65 -9.92 3.49
N HIS A 76 -9.63 -11.19 3.08
CA HIS A 76 -8.40 -11.90 2.76
C HIS A 76 -8.12 -11.81 1.27
N GLY A 77 -7.07 -11.09 0.88
CA GLY A 77 -6.74 -10.90 -0.52
C GLY A 77 -5.68 -9.84 -0.78
N ASP A 78 -5.39 -9.62 -2.05
CA ASP A 78 -4.45 -8.61 -2.51
C ASP A 78 -5.10 -7.22 -2.54
N ILE A 79 -4.76 -6.37 -1.57
CA ILE A 79 -5.30 -5.01 -1.44
C ILE A 79 -5.13 -4.16 -2.71
N THR A 80 -4.14 -4.48 -3.56
CA THR A 80 -3.93 -3.77 -4.84
C THR A 80 -4.94 -4.16 -5.94
N LYS A 81 -5.84 -5.11 -5.66
CA LYS A 81 -6.96 -5.55 -6.51
C LYS A 81 -8.32 -5.12 -5.96
N LEU A 82 -8.34 -4.48 -4.80
CA LEU A 82 -9.56 -4.09 -4.12
C LEU A 82 -10.06 -2.75 -4.65
N LYS A 83 -11.24 -2.75 -5.27
CA LYS A 83 -11.93 -1.55 -5.72
C LYS A 83 -12.68 -0.94 -4.54
N ILE A 84 -12.16 0.17 -4.04
CA ILE A 84 -12.63 0.94 -2.88
C ILE A 84 -12.17 2.39 -3.02
N GLU A 85 -12.69 3.35 -2.25
CA GLU A 85 -12.25 4.74 -2.37
C GLU A 85 -10.76 4.94 -2.04
N ALA A 86 -10.27 4.38 -0.93
CA ALA A 86 -8.86 4.47 -0.57
C ALA A 86 -8.28 3.18 0.00
N ILE A 87 -6.99 2.96 -0.29
CA ILE A 87 -6.18 1.95 0.39
C ILE A 87 -5.07 2.62 1.20
N VAL A 88 -4.56 1.93 2.21
CA VAL A 88 -3.38 2.36 2.97
C VAL A 88 -2.13 1.66 2.46
N ASN A 89 -1.06 2.44 2.25
CA ASN A 89 0.28 1.95 1.97
C ASN A 89 1.17 2.05 3.23
N PRO A 90 1.65 0.93 3.79
CA PRO A 90 2.72 0.90 4.78
C PRO A 90 4.06 1.28 4.12
N ALA A 91 4.31 2.59 4.06
CA ALA A 91 5.48 3.19 3.46
C ALA A 91 6.70 3.15 4.40
N ASN A 92 7.80 3.71 3.91
CA ASN A 92 9.02 3.97 4.68
C ASN A 92 9.26 5.49 4.81
N SER A 93 10.22 5.89 5.64
CA SER A 93 10.46 7.31 5.96
C SER A 93 10.91 8.17 4.77
N GLN A 94 11.42 7.55 3.69
CA GLN A 94 11.74 8.27 2.45
C GLN A 94 10.47 8.63 1.66
N GLY A 95 9.34 7.97 1.91
CA GLY A 95 8.03 8.28 1.32
C GLY A 95 7.91 8.06 -0.20
N THR A 96 8.95 7.62 -0.91
CA THR A 96 8.97 7.49 -2.39
C THR A 96 8.94 6.04 -2.89
N GLY A 97 8.55 5.10 -2.02
CA GLY A 97 8.42 3.70 -2.33
C GLY A 97 9.64 2.85 -1.95
N CYS A 98 9.58 1.57 -2.33
CA CYS A 98 10.67 0.62 -2.09
C CYS A 98 11.64 0.56 -3.28
N TYR A 99 12.93 0.79 -3.00
CA TYR A 99 14.02 0.72 -4.00
C TYR A 99 14.73 -0.64 -4.06
N GLN A 100 14.31 -1.63 -3.27
CA GLN A 100 14.86 -2.97 -3.35
C GLN A 100 14.19 -3.74 -4.50
N PRO A 101 14.95 -4.19 -5.53
CA PRO A 101 14.38 -4.90 -6.67
C PRO A 101 13.55 -6.11 -6.27
N ASN A 102 12.32 -6.21 -6.76
CA ASN A 102 11.42 -7.35 -6.52
C ASN A 102 11.15 -7.64 -5.03
N HIS A 103 11.35 -6.67 -4.14
CA HIS A 103 11.13 -6.89 -2.72
C HIS A 103 9.65 -7.22 -2.45
N ASN A 104 9.41 -8.26 -1.65
CA ASN A 104 8.06 -8.73 -1.33
C ASN A 104 7.39 -7.91 -0.21
N CYS A 105 7.51 -6.58 -0.25
CA CYS A 105 6.77 -5.69 0.64
C CYS A 105 5.60 -5.04 -0.10
N LEU A 106 4.57 -4.65 0.66
CA LEU A 106 3.37 -4.04 0.10
C LEU A 106 3.65 -2.70 -0.60
N ASP A 107 4.56 -1.88 -0.05
CA ASP A 107 4.98 -0.62 -0.68
C ASP A 107 5.55 -0.83 -2.09
N ASN A 108 6.34 -1.90 -2.28
CA ASN A 108 6.86 -2.26 -3.59
C ASN A 108 5.74 -2.67 -4.55
N GLN A 109 4.78 -3.46 -4.08
CA GLN A 109 3.64 -3.91 -4.88
C GLN A 109 2.74 -2.74 -5.28
N ILE A 110 2.35 -1.88 -4.33
CA ILE A 110 1.54 -0.68 -4.57
C ILE A 110 2.23 0.24 -5.58
N GLN A 111 3.51 0.55 -5.39
CA GLN A 111 4.26 1.39 -6.33
C GLN A 111 4.40 0.78 -7.72
N THR A 112 4.64 -0.53 -7.80
CA THR A 112 4.76 -1.24 -9.09
C THR A 112 3.43 -1.24 -9.84
N PHE A 113 2.31 -1.50 -9.16
CA PHE A 113 1.01 -1.67 -9.80
C PHE A 113 0.23 -0.38 -9.98
N ALA A 114 0.53 0.68 -9.21
CA ALA A 114 0.04 2.02 -9.50
C ALA A 114 0.75 2.65 -10.72
N GLY A 115 2.02 2.28 -10.94
CA GLY A 115 2.86 2.82 -12.01
C GLY A 115 3.74 4.00 -11.55
N ILE A 116 4.68 4.40 -12.40
CA ILE A 116 5.75 5.35 -12.05
C ILE A 116 5.23 6.71 -11.58
N ARG A 117 4.02 7.10 -12.03
CA ARG A 117 3.38 8.36 -11.64
C ARG A 117 3.16 8.46 -10.13
N LEU A 118 2.91 7.33 -9.44
CA LEU A 118 2.79 7.34 -7.99
C LEU A 118 4.08 7.81 -7.32
N ARG A 119 5.22 7.28 -7.74
CA ARG A 119 6.53 7.69 -7.21
C ARG A 119 6.83 9.17 -7.49
N LEU A 120 6.46 9.67 -8.67
CA LEU A 120 6.62 11.09 -9.01
C LEU A 120 5.76 12.00 -8.12
N GLU A 121 4.50 11.62 -7.86
CA GLU A 121 3.64 12.37 -6.93
C GLU A 121 4.19 12.29 -5.50
N CYS A 122 4.58 11.11 -5.04
CA CYS A 122 5.22 10.92 -3.74
C CYS A 122 6.45 11.83 -3.57
N ALA A 123 7.33 11.92 -4.57
CA ALA A 123 8.52 12.77 -4.52
C ALA A 123 8.15 14.25 -4.32
N LYS A 124 7.17 14.76 -5.09
CA LYS A 124 6.66 16.14 -4.93
C LYS A 124 6.06 16.39 -3.55
N ARG A 125 5.38 15.40 -2.96
CA ARG A 125 4.86 15.50 -1.58
C ARG A 125 6.01 15.53 -0.58
N MET A 126 7.02 14.69 -0.78
CA MET A 126 8.18 14.62 0.11
C MET A 126 9.09 15.84 0.03
N GLU A 127 9.12 16.59 -1.07
CA GLU A 127 9.78 17.91 -1.13
C GLU A 127 9.19 18.90 -0.11
N GLN A 128 7.90 18.79 0.20
CA GLN A 128 7.20 19.64 1.17
C GLN A 128 7.32 19.10 2.61
N ILE A 129 7.32 17.76 2.76
CA ILE A 129 7.32 17.08 4.06
C ILE A 129 8.73 16.90 4.62
N GLY A 130 9.74 16.73 3.75
CA GLY A 130 11.10 16.36 4.12
C GLY A 130 11.21 14.87 4.43
N ILE A 131 10.94 14.47 5.67
CA ILE A 131 10.99 13.08 6.13
C ILE A 131 9.61 12.65 6.63
N LEU A 132 9.16 11.47 6.23
CA LEU A 132 7.91 10.93 6.72
C LEU A 132 8.16 10.24 8.06
N GLU A 133 7.89 10.96 9.14
CA GLU A 133 8.05 10.44 10.50
C GLU A 133 7.06 9.30 10.79
N THR A 134 7.40 8.45 11.77
CA THR A 134 6.51 7.40 12.27
C THR A 134 5.14 7.97 12.65
N SER A 135 4.09 7.22 12.38
CA SER A 135 2.67 7.57 12.56
C SER A 135 2.16 8.68 11.64
N LYS A 136 3.00 9.42 10.92
CA LYS A 136 2.55 10.47 9.99
C LYS A 136 2.07 9.87 8.68
N CYS A 137 1.23 10.62 7.98
CA CYS A 137 0.67 10.19 6.71
C CYS A 137 0.51 11.34 5.71
N PHE A 138 0.48 10.97 4.43
CA PHE A 138 0.06 11.86 3.34
C PHE A 138 -0.72 11.06 2.29
N ILE A 139 -1.56 11.77 1.53
CA ILE A 139 -2.40 11.18 0.48
C ILE A 139 -1.87 11.48 -0.93
N THR A 140 -2.12 10.54 -1.86
CA THR A 140 -1.86 10.65 -3.31
C THR A 140 -3.01 10.05 -4.15
N ASN A 141 -2.95 10.21 -5.47
CA ASN A 141 -3.79 9.43 -6.40
C ASN A 141 -3.31 7.98 -6.51
N ALA A 142 -4.24 7.08 -6.85
CA ALA A 142 -3.94 5.65 -6.97
C ALA A 142 -3.55 5.17 -8.38
N TYR A 143 -3.70 6.04 -9.39
CA TYR A 143 -3.30 5.82 -10.78
C TYR A 143 -3.91 4.55 -11.39
N ASN A 144 -3.11 3.50 -11.61
CA ASN A 144 -3.57 2.27 -12.26
C ASN A 144 -4.14 1.24 -11.27
N LEU A 145 -4.18 1.53 -9.96
CA LEU A 145 -4.90 0.68 -9.01
C LEU A 145 -6.41 0.88 -9.13
N PRO A 146 -7.23 -0.14 -8.77
CA PRO A 146 -8.69 -0.04 -8.82
C PRO A 146 -9.30 0.86 -7.73
N CYS A 147 -8.51 1.34 -6.76
CA CYS A 147 -8.94 2.35 -5.80
C CYS A 147 -8.72 3.77 -6.33
N ASN A 148 -9.26 4.78 -5.64
CA ASN A 148 -9.13 6.18 -6.10
C ASN A 148 -7.91 6.88 -5.49
N LYS A 149 -7.63 6.60 -4.21
CA LYS A 149 -6.59 7.27 -3.41
C LYS A 149 -5.73 6.28 -2.64
N ILE A 150 -4.51 6.71 -2.31
CA ILE A 150 -3.60 5.97 -1.43
C ILE A 150 -3.20 6.86 -0.27
N ILE A 151 -3.39 6.38 0.96
CA ILE A 151 -2.86 7.01 2.16
C ILE A 151 -1.54 6.32 2.52
N HIS A 152 -0.44 7.05 2.42
CA HIS A 152 0.89 6.58 2.75
C HIS A 152 1.16 6.87 4.21
N THR A 153 1.63 5.88 4.97
CA THR A 153 2.03 6.08 6.36
C THR A 153 3.23 5.24 6.75
N VAL A 154 3.96 5.65 7.78
CA VAL A 154 5.07 4.88 8.34
C VAL A 154 4.65 4.34 9.70
N GLY A 155 4.50 3.02 9.81
CA GLY A 155 4.28 2.37 11.09
C GLY A 155 5.58 2.24 11.91
N PRO A 156 5.48 1.97 13.23
CA PRO A 156 6.65 1.76 14.08
C PRO A 156 7.44 0.52 13.68
N ILE A 157 8.76 0.57 13.90
CA ILE A 157 9.70 -0.54 13.63
C ILE A 157 10.10 -1.18 14.97
N VAL A 158 9.85 -2.47 15.11
CA VAL A 158 10.20 -3.26 16.29
C VAL A 158 11.38 -4.17 15.95
N ARG A 159 12.60 -3.76 16.30
CA ARG A 159 13.82 -4.57 16.08
C ARG A 159 14.16 -5.50 17.25
N ASN A 160 13.74 -5.12 18.44
CA ASN A 160 14.02 -5.82 19.70
C ASN A 160 12.68 -6.20 20.36
N LEU A 161 12.60 -6.12 21.69
CA LEU A 161 11.35 -6.34 22.42
C LEU A 161 10.33 -5.24 22.12
N LEU A 162 9.07 -5.64 22.01
CA LEU A 162 7.93 -4.73 21.97
C LEU A 162 7.87 -3.92 23.27
N ASN A 163 7.73 -2.60 23.18
CA ASN A 163 7.58 -1.71 24.32
C ASN A 163 6.27 -0.89 24.17
N ASN A 164 5.93 -0.10 25.19
CA ASN A 164 4.69 0.70 25.17
C ASN A 164 4.73 1.81 24.11
N GLU A 165 5.90 2.38 23.82
CA GLU A 165 6.06 3.41 22.79
C GLU A 165 5.69 2.87 21.40
N HIS A 166 6.14 1.66 21.04
CA HIS A 166 5.73 1.00 19.80
C HIS A 166 4.21 0.84 19.71
N LYS A 167 3.55 0.48 20.83
CA LYS A 167 2.09 0.30 20.86
C LYS A 167 1.35 1.62 20.66
N GLU A 168 1.79 2.69 21.34
CA GLU A 168 1.20 4.02 21.18
C GLU A 168 1.44 4.58 19.78
N LEU A 169 2.64 4.39 19.19
CA LEU A 169 2.91 4.78 17.81
C LEU A 169 2.03 4.01 16.81
N LEU A 170 1.82 2.70 17.00
CA LEU A 170 0.93 1.95 16.11
C LEU A 170 -0.52 2.44 16.24
N LYS A 171 -0.99 2.70 17.45
CA LYS A 171 -2.30 3.30 17.69
C LYS A 171 -2.43 4.68 17.02
N GLU A 172 -1.43 5.55 17.20
CA GLU A 172 -1.37 6.87 16.56
C GLU A 172 -1.39 6.74 15.03
N THR A 173 -0.70 5.76 14.47
CA THR A 173 -0.70 5.46 13.03
C THR A 173 -2.13 5.22 12.52
N TYR A 174 -2.91 4.35 13.17
CA TYR A 174 -4.31 4.10 12.79
C TYR A 174 -5.19 5.35 12.94
N ILE A 175 -5.02 6.12 14.02
CA ILE A 175 -5.77 7.38 14.22
C ILE A 175 -5.46 8.38 13.09
N ASN A 176 -4.19 8.56 12.75
CA ASN A 176 -3.76 9.50 11.71
C ASN A 176 -4.25 9.07 10.31
N ILE A 177 -4.24 7.77 10.00
CA ILE A 177 -4.88 7.24 8.78
C ILE A 177 -6.34 7.66 8.69
N LEU A 178 -7.11 7.41 9.75
CA LEU A 178 -8.56 7.70 9.75
C LEU A 178 -8.82 9.21 9.68
N ASN A 179 -7.99 10.02 10.34
CA ASN A 179 -8.07 11.47 10.26
C ASN A 179 -7.73 12.01 8.86
N GLU A 180 -6.69 11.48 8.21
CA GLU A 180 -6.34 11.87 6.84
C GLU A 180 -7.43 11.47 5.84
N ALA A 181 -8.03 10.29 6.01
CA ALA A 181 -9.17 9.87 5.21
C ALA A 181 -10.37 10.83 5.37
N ARG A 182 -10.76 11.17 6.62
CA ARG A 182 -11.84 12.14 6.88
C ARG A 182 -11.56 13.51 6.28
N LYS A 183 -10.33 14.02 6.43
CA LYS A 183 -9.90 15.31 5.88
C LYS A 183 -10.07 15.38 4.36
N ASN A 184 -9.95 14.23 3.68
CA ASN A 184 -10.11 14.10 2.24
C ASN A 184 -11.50 13.56 1.83
N ASN A 185 -12.48 13.56 2.75
CA ASN A 185 -13.85 13.08 2.52
C ASN A 185 -13.94 11.61 2.06
N ILE A 186 -12.97 10.78 2.41
CA ILE A 186 -13.03 9.33 2.16
C ILE A 186 -13.94 8.67 3.20
N LYS A 187 -14.89 7.88 2.71
CA LYS A 187 -15.89 7.12 3.47
C LYS A 187 -15.63 5.62 3.46
N GLU A 188 -14.92 5.13 2.46
CA GLU A 188 -14.55 3.72 2.34
C GLU A 188 -13.03 3.54 2.30
N ILE A 189 -12.48 2.80 3.26
CA ILE A 189 -11.03 2.59 3.35
C ILE A 189 -10.66 1.14 3.60
N ALA A 190 -9.62 0.65 2.92
CA ALA A 190 -8.97 -0.62 3.21
C ALA A 190 -7.61 -0.40 3.87
N ILE A 191 -7.39 -1.03 5.02
CA ILE A 191 -6.18 -0.90 5.83
C ILE A 191 -5.54 -2.28 5.95
N PRO A 192 -4.27 -2.46 5.52
CA PRO A 192 -3.57 -3.72 5.68
C PRO A 192 -3.07 -3.90 7.12
N ALA A 193 -2.53 -5.07 7.44
CA ALA A 193 -1.79 -5.25 8.68
C ALA A 193 -0.50 -4.40 8.67
N ILE A 194 -0.48 -3.32 9.46
CA ILE A 194 0.66 -2.38 9.51
C ILE A 194 1.74 -2.90 10.45
N SER A 195 2.99 -2.77 10.02
CA SER A 195 4.23 -3.12 10.75
C SER A 195 4.47 -4.61 11.06
N THR A 196 3.58 -5.53 10.68
CA THR A 196 3.69 -6.97 11.07
C THR A 196 4.63 -7.82 10.21
N GLY A 197 5.06 -7.31 9.06
CA GLY A 197 6.03 -7.97 8.18
C GLY A 197 7.46 -7.52 8.49
N VAL A 198 8.08 -6.79 7.54
CA VAL A 198 9.48 -6.33 7.63
C VAL A 198 9.79 -5.50 8.89
N PHE A 199 8.78 -4.86 9.48
CA PHE A 199 8.95 -4.01 10.67
C PHE A 199 8.79 -4.75 12.00
N GLY A 200 8.53 -6.06 11.98
CA GLY A 200 8.69 -6.93 13.15
C GLY A 200 7.66 -6.78 14.27
N PHE A 201 6.57 -6.04 14.06
CA PHE A 201 5.53 -5.91 15.09
C PHE A 201 4.79 -7.25 15.29
N PRO A 202 4.66 -7.77 16.53
CA PRO A 202 3.93 -9.01 16.77
C PRO A 202 2.48 -8.95 16.26
N LYS A 203 2.10 -9.92 15.42
CA LYS A 203 0.82 -9.93 14.68
C LYS A 203 -0.40 -9.88 15.59
N ASP A 204 -0.36 -10.58 16.73
CA ASP A 204 -1.45 -10.64 17.70
C ASP A 204 -1.68 -9.29 18.40
N GLU A 205 -0.61 -8.64 18.85
CA GLU A 205 -0.68 -7.32 19.48
C GLU A 205 -1.03 -6.24 18.44
N ALA A 206 -0.52 -6.35 17.21
CA ALA A 206 -0.88 -5.43 16.12
C ALA A 206 -2.37 -5.49 15.79
N ALA A 207 -2.94 -6.69 15.63
CA ALA A 207 -4.36 -6.88 15.35
C ALA A 207 -5.23 -6.31 16.48
N LYS A 208 -4.86 -6.55 17.74
CA LYS A 208 -5.55 -5.99 18.91
C LYS A 208 -5.59 -4.47 18.90
N ILE A 209 -4.44 -3.82 18.63
CA ILE A 209 -4.34 -2.37 18.54
C ILE A 209 -5.15 -1.84 17.36
N ALA A 210 -5.01 -2.45 16.18
CA ALA A 210 -5.71 -2.07 14.95
C ALA A 210 -7.23 -2.09 15.15
N VAL A 211 -7.77 -3.23 15.57
CA VAL A 211 -9.21 -3.45 15.73
C VAL A 211 -9.77 -2.49 16.77
N LYS A 212 -9.16 -2.41 17.96
CA LYS A 212 -9.62 -1.51 19.02
C LYS A 212 -9.63 -0.05 18.56
N THR A 213 -8.53 0.41 17.96
CA THR A 213 -8.38 1.81 17.54
C THR A 213 -9.38 2.18 16.46
N VAL A 214 -9.58 1.31 15.46
CA VAL A 214 -10.53 1.56 14.38
C VAL A 214 -11.96 1.62 14.90
N ILE A 215 -12.37 0.72 15.80
CA ILE A 215 -13.73 0.73 16.36
C ILE A 215 -14.00 1.99 17.18
N GLU A 216 -13.04 2.42 17.99
CA GLU A 216 -13.12 3.66 18.77
C GLU A 216 -13.14 4.91 17.89
N ASN A 217 -12.68 4.80 16.64
CA ASN A 217 -12.54 5.92 15.71
C ASN A 217 -13.24 5.65 14.37
N GLN A 218 -14.35 4.91 14.35
CA GLN A 218 -15.03 4.52 13.10
C GLN A 218 -16.03 5.58 12.57
N ASP A 219 -16.25 6.66 13.32
CA ASP A 219 -17.25 7.66 12.98
C ASP A 219 -16.89 8.39 11.69
N GLY A 220 -17.91 8.60 10.86
CA GLY A 220 -17.78 9.24 9.56
C GLY A 220 -17.38 8.32 8.41
N PHE A 221 -17.16 7.02 8.65
CA PHE A 221 -16.92 6.01 7.63
C PHE A 221 -18.18 5.18 7.35
N GLU A 222 -18.35 4.80 6.09
CA GLU A 222 -19.36 3.84 5.62
C GLU A 222 -18.78 2.42 5.57
N LYS A 223 -17.47 2.30 5.29
CA LYS A 223 -16.78 1.01 5.21
C LYS A 223 -15.31 1.12 5.63
N ILE A 224 -14.89 0.21 6.51
CA ILE A 224 -13.48 0.01 6.89
C ILE A 224 -13.17 -1.48 6.75
N ILE A 225 -12.24 -1.81 5.86
CA ILE A 225 -11.83 -3.19 5.59
C ILE A 225 -10.42 -3.41 6.13
N PHE A 226 -10.25 -4.39 7.01
CA PHE A 226 -8.94 -4.94 7.31
C PHE A 226 -8.54 -5.91 6.21
N ALA A 227 -7.67 -5.47 5.30
CA ALA A 227 -7.19 -6.26 4.17
C ALA A 227 -5.96 -7.09 4.58
N VAL A 228 -6.18 -8.36 4.91
CA VAL A 228 -5.14 -9.28 5.38
C VAL A 228 -4.66 -10.17 4.24
N TYR A 229 -3.37 -10.52 4.24
CA TYR A 229 -2.77 -11.36 3.20
C TYR A 229 -2.36 -12.75 3.69
N GLU A 230 -1.95 -12.88 4.95
CA GLU A 230 -1.66 -14.19 5.54
C GLU A 230 -2.86 -14.69 6.34
N GLU A 231 -3.16 -15.99 6.25
CA GLU A 231 -4.26 -16.60 7.01
C GLU A 231 -4.09 -16.40 8.52
N LYS A 232 -2.86 -16.40 9.01
CA LYS A 232 -2.57 -16.14 10.44
C LYS A 232 -2.94 -14.72 10.86
N ASP A 233 -2.78 -13.72 9.99
CA ASP A 233 -3.24 -12.36 10.29
C ASP A 233 -4.77 -12.34 10.38
N LYS A 234 -5.46 -13.01 9.45
CA LYS A 234 -6.91 -13.13 9.47
C LYS A 234 -7.44 -13.71 10.79
N GLU A 235 -6.87 -14.82 11.26
CA GLU A 235 -7.26 -15.43 12.55
C GLU A 235 -7.15 -14.44 13.73
N TYR A 236 -6.08 -13.65 13.79
CA TYR A 236 -5.92 -12.64 14.83
C TYR A 236 -6.97 -11.53 14.73
N TYR A 237 -7.23 -11.01 13.53
CA TYR A 237 -8.24 -9.96 13.34
C TYR A 237 -9.65 -10.48 13.65
N GLU A 238 -10.00 -11.70 13.22
CA GLU A 238 -11.31 -12.32 13.49
C GLU A 238 -11.54 -12.45 14.99
N ARG A 239 -10.55 -12.99 15.71
CA ARG A 239 -10.58 -13.13 17.16
C ARG A 239 -10.80 -11.80 17.87
N GLU A 240 -10.14 -10.73 17.43
CA GLU A 240 -10.30 -9.41 18.08
C GLU A 240 -11.63 -8.75 17.73
N LEU A 241 -12.14 -8.88 16.50
CA LEU A 241 -13.48 -8.38 16.13
C LEU A 241 -14.59 -9.11 16.89
N GLU A 242 -14.48 -10.42 17.09
CA GLU A 242 -15.46 -11.18 17.89
C GLU A 242 -15.54 -10.68 19.33
N LYS A 243 -14.40 -10.38 19.97
CA LYS A 243 -14.37 -9.86 21.34
C LYS A 243 -15.13 -8.54 21.45
N VAL A 244 -14.96 -7.65 20.48
CA VAL A 244 -15.68 -6.37 20.45
C VAL A 244 -17.17 -6.60 20.26
N LYS A 245 -17.56 -7.47 19.31
CA LYS A 245 -18.98 -7.81 19.07
C LYS A 245 -19.65 -8.40 20.33
N ARG A 246 -18.91 -9.13 21.18
CA ARG A 246 -19.40 -9.66 22.47
C ARG A 246 -19.52 -8.59 23.57
N ASN A 247 -18.60 -7.64 23.63
CA ASN A 247 -18.62 -6.58 24.66
C ASN A 247 -19.67 -5.49 24.40
N ASN A 248 -20.18 -5.39 23.17
CA ASN A 248 -21.21 -4.45 22.76
C ASN A 248 -22.63 -5.06 22.72
N LYS A 249 -22.79 -6.33 23.12
CA LYS A 249 -24.09 -7.00 23.34
C LYS A 249 -24.41 -7.01 24.82
#